data_AF-A0A2M9M378-F1
#
_entry.id   AF-A0A2M9M378-F1
#
_cell.length_a   1.000
_cell.length_b   1.000
_cell.length_c   1.000
_cell.angle_alpha   90.00
_cell.angle_beta   90.00
_cell.angle_gamma   90.00
#
_symmetry.space_group_name_H-M   'P 1'
#
loop_
_entity.id
_entity.type
_entity.pdbx_description
1 polymer ?
#
loop_
_entity_poly.entity_id
_entity_poly.type
_entity_poly.pdbx_seq_one_letter_code
_entity_poly.pdbx_strand_id
1 'polypeptide(L)'
;MAENPTPTPTDAQPEHVPTDNDGQKTPVPTETPEAENEGQELDADGLRAELKAARDQAARYRVKARETAEALKAAKTPEEFQAVADRAAELEMDLHRERLARKYSLPDALAARISGADDDARETDAKALAELFHSRGDGVGRGGLDPSAMAAPSDPGELAASIPRARR
;
A
#
# COMPACT_ATOMS: atom_id res chain seq x y z
N MET A 1 14.51 -27.39 -70.71
CA MET A 1 15.19 -26.08 -70.65
C MET A 1 15.46 -25.78 -69.18
N ALA A 2 16.74 -25.51 -68.87
CA ALA A 2 17.45 -25.07 -67.65
C ALA A 2 16.64 -24.90 -66.34
N GLU A 3 16.93 -25.52 -65.18
CA GLU A 3 18.16 -25.59 -64.34
C GLU A 3 18.73 -24.22 -63.87
N ASN A 4 18.40 -23.84 -62.62
CA ASN A 4 19.15 -23.15 -61.53
C ASN A 4 20.27 -22.11 -61.85
N PRO A 5 20.53 -21.09 -60.98
CA PRO A 5 20.97 -21.36 -59.61
C PRO A 5 20.73 -20.29 -58.51
N THR A 6 20.85 -20.77 -57.25
CA THR A 6 21.18 -20.00 -56.04
C THR A 6 22.50 -19.24 -56.18
N PRO A 7 22.65 -18.09 -55.50
CA PRO A 7 23.95 -17.67 -55.00
C PRO A 7 23.96 -17.48 -53.46
N THR A 8 24.92 -18.12 -52.82
CA THR A 8 25.61 -17.72 -51.57
C THR A 8 27.07 -17.55 -52.02
N PRO A 9 27.87 -16.52 -51.63
CA PRO A 9 28.31 -16.30 -50.24
C PRO A 9 28.64 -14.83 -49.86
N THR A 10 29.07 -14.62 -48.61
CA THR A 10 30.31 -13.90 -48.24
C THR A 10 30.16 -13.04 -46.99
N ASP A 11 30.99 -13.44 -46.03
CA ASP A 11 31.42 -12.83 -44.78
C ASP A 11 31.94 -11.39 -44.96
N ALA A 12 31.56 -10.48 -44.05
CA ALA A 12 32.23 -9.19 -43.84
C ALA A 12 31.78 -8.54 -42.52
N GLN A 13 32.56 -8.74 -41.44
CA GLN A 13 32.82 -7.64 -40.50
C GLN A 13 33.63 -6.55 -41.23
N PRO A 14 33.48 -5.27 -40.86
CA PRO A 14 34.58 -4.67 -40.11
C PRO A 14 34.17 -3.66 -39.01
N GLU A 15 34.95 -3.72 -37.94
CA GLU A 15 35.60 -2.60 -37.25
C GLU A 15 34.87 -1.72 -36.21
N HIS A 16 35.54 -1.69 -35.06
CA HIS A 16 35.35 -0.93 -33.84
C HIS A 16 36.34 0.24 -33.83
N VAL A 17 35.89 1.47 -33.55
CA VAL A 17 36.64 2.46 -32.73
C VAL A 17 35.69 3.59 -32.24
N PRO A 18 36.03 4.33 -31.16
CA PRO A 18 35.20 4.43 -29.96
C PRO A 18 34.76 5.88 -29.68
N THR A 19 33.71 6.04 -28.86
CA THR A 19 33.49 7.29 -28.15
C THR A 19 33.18 6.97 -26.70
N ASP A 20 34.22 7.09 -25.87
CA ASP A 20 34.08 7.43 -24.46
C ASP A 20 33.26 8.71 -24.35
N ASN A 21 32.14 8.67 -23.63
CA ASN A 21 31.84 9.76 -22.71
C ASN A 21 31.00 9.26 -21.54
N ASP A 22 31.57 9.53 -20.38
CA ASP A 22 31.10 9.30 -19.02
C ASP A 22 29.62 9.59 -18.80
N GLY A 23 28.99 8.66 -18.10
CA GLY A 23 27.63 8.86 -17.60
C GLY A 23 26.97 7.63 -17.01
N GLN A 24 27.72 6.66 -16.47
CA GLN A 24 27.15 5.64 -15.59
C GLN A 24 26.64 6.31 -14.30
N LYS A 25 25.41 6.86 -14.36
CA LYS A 25 24.54 6.84 -13.20
C LYS A 25 23.93 5.44 -13.16
N THR A 26 24.57 4.59 -12.38
CA THR A 26 23.91 3.50 -11.67
C THR A 26 22.48 3.90 -11.33
N PRO A 27 21.45 3.14 -11.73
CA PRO A 27 20.16 3.31 -11.09
C PRO A 27 20.39 2.96 -9.63
N VAL A 28 20.23 3.97 -8.77
CA VAL A 28 20.15 3.81 -7.33
C VAL A 28 19.16 2.66 -7.09
N PRO A 29 19.53 1.60 -6.35
CA PRO A 29 18.51 0.67 -5.89
C PRO A 29 17.60 1.50 -4.99
N THR A 30 16.40 1.81 -5.49
CA THR A 30 15.33 2.30 -4.64
C THR A 30 15.15 1.25 -3.57
N GLU A 31 15.71 1.52 -2.39
CA GLU A 31 15.42 0.80 -1.16
C GLU A 31 13.90 0.82 -1.04
N THR A 32 13.31 -0.31 -1.41
CA THR A 32 11.94 -0.62 -1.04
C THR A 32 12.01 -0.62 0.48
N PRO A 33 11.28 0.25 1.20
CA PRO A 33 11.23 0.10 2.64
C PRO A 33 10.62 -1.28 2.84
N GLU A 34 11.45 -2.21 3.32
CA GLU A 34 10.99 -3.46 3.90
C GLU A 34 10.08 -3.01 5.03
N ALA A 35 8.77 -3.04 4.73
CA ALA A 35 7.77 -2.98 5.77
C ALA A 35 8.09 -4.17 6.67
N GLU A 36 8.73 -3.89 7.80
CA GLU A 36 8.87 -4.78 8.93
C GLU A 36 7.44 -5.18 9.32
N ASN A 37 6.95 -6.22 8.65
CA ASN A 37 5.75 -6.93 9.00
C ASN A 37 6.08 -7.65 10.30
N GLU A 38 5.94 -6.97 11.43
CA GLU A 38 5.57 -7.64 12.66
C GLU A 38 4.13 -8.13 12.47
N GLY A 39 4.01 -9.17 11.65
CA GLY A 39 2.79 -9.87 11.35
C GLY A 39 2.26 -10.44 12.65
N GLN A 40 1.07 -10.00 13.04
CA GLN A 40 0.33 -10.60 14.13
C GLN A 40 0.17 -12.09 13.79
N GLU A 41 0.89 -12.98 14.48
CA GLU A 41 0.79 -14.43 14.25
C GLU A 41 -0.66 -14.86 14.53
N LEU A 42 -1.41 -15.06 13.46
CA LEU A 42 -2.76 -15.59 13.53
C LEU A 42 -2.69 -17.08 13.85
N ASP A 43 -3.58 -17.55 14.71
CA ASP A 43 -3.77 -18.97 14.91
C ASP A 43 -4.32 -19.65 13.64
N ALA A 44 -4.33 -20.98 13.64
CA ALA A 44 -4.77 -21.75 12.47
C ALA A 44 -6.22 -21.43 12.06
N ASP A 45 -7.08 -21.04 13.01
CA ASP A 45 -8.47 -20.67 12.73
C ASP A 45 -8.57 -19.26 12.14
N GLY A 46 -7.76 -18.31 12.61
CA GLY A 46 -7.60 -16.98 12.02
C GLY A 46 -7.10 -17.04 10.58
N LEU A 47 -6.08 -17.86 10.30
CA LEU A 47 -5.57 -18.06 8.94
C LEU A 47 -6.63 -18.66 8.01
N ARG A 48 -7.45 -19.61 8.50
CA ARG A 48 -8.57 -20.15 7.71
C ARG A 48 -9.63 -19.10 7.43
N ALA A 49 -9.93 -18.24 8.40
CA ALA A 49 -10.89 -17.16 8.25
C ALA A 49 -10.41 -16.12 7.22
N GLU A 50 -9.15 -15.71 7.28
CA GLU A 50 -8.55 -14.78 6.32
C GLU A 50 -8.56 -15.37 4.90
N LEU A 51 -8.16 -16.63 4.74
CA LEU A 51 -8.17 -17.31 3.46
C LEU A 51 -9.58 -17.48 2.90
N LYS A 52 -10.60 -17.67 3.75
CA LYS A 52 -12.00 -17.62 3.33
C LYS A 52 -12.40 -16.22 2.88
N ALA A 53 -12.07 -15.19 3.65
CA ALA A 53 -12.35 -13.80 3.28
C ALA A 53 -11.70 -13.41 1.94
N ALA A 54 -10.45 -13.80 1.73
CA ALA A 54 -9.74 -13.59 0.46
C ALA A 54 -10.42 -14.31 -0.71
N ARG A 55 -10.92 -15.54 -0.50
CA ARG A 55 -11.69 -16.28 -1.53
C ARG A 55 -13.01 -15.60 -1.84
N ASP A 56 -13.73 -15.12 -0.83
CA ASP A 56 -15.00 -14.41 -1.00
C ASP A 56 -14.78 -13.09 -1.75
N GLN A 57 -13.71 -12.34 -1.43
CA GLN A 57 -13.30 -11.16 -2.18
C GLN A 57 -12.98 -11.50 -3.63
N ALA A 58 -12.16 -12.53 -3.88
CA ALA A 58 -11.84 -12.97 -5.23
C ALA A 58 -13.10 -13.40 -6.03
N ALA A 59 -14.08 -14.03 -5.38
CA ALA A 59 -15.36 -14.36 -6.01
C ALA A 59 -16.13 -13.09 -6.42
N ARG A 60 -16.19 -12.07 -5.55
CA ARG A 60 -16.83 -10.78 -5.87
C ARG A 60 -16.17 -10.09 -7.06
N TYR A 61 -14.84 -10.03 -7.13
CA TYR A 61 -14.15 -9.43 -8.27
C TYR A 61 -14.36 -10.21 -9.57
N ARG A 62 -14.46 -11.54 -9.52
CA ARG A 62 -14.81 -12.35 -10.70
C ARG A 62 -16.21 -12.03 -11.21
N VAL A 63 -17.18 -11.80 -10.30
CA VAL A 63 -18.54 -11.38 -10.68
C VAL A 63 -18.50 -9.99 -11.30
N LYS A 64 -17.87 -9.01 -10.65
CA LYS A 64 -17.71 -7.65 -11.19
C LYS A 64 -17.05 -7.65 -12.58
N ALA A 65 -16.01 -8.46 -12.78
CA ALA A 65 -15.32 -8.56 -14.07
C ALA A 65 -16.23 -9.15 -15.18
N ARG A 66 -17.14 -10.07 -14.83
CA ARG A 66 -18.13 -10.58 -15.79
C ARG A 66 -19.18 -9.53 -16.09
N GLU A 67 -19.68 -8.83 -15.06
CA GLU A 67 -20.65 -7.75 -15.21
C GLU A 67 -20.10 -6.60 -16.07
N THR A 68 -18.84 -6.19 -15.88
CA THR A 68 -18.22 -5.16 -16.73
C THR A 68 -18.03 -5.66 -18.17
N ALA A 69 -17.63 -6.92 -18.36
CA ALA A 69 -17.52 -7.50 -19.69
C ALA A 69 -18.87 -7.63 -20.41
N GLU A 70 -19.94 -7.96 -19.69
CA GLU A 70 -21.30 -7.98 -20.21
C GLU A 70 -21.80 -6.56 -20.52
N ALA A 71 -21.52 -5.59 -19.65
CA ALA A 71 -21.86 -4.18 -19.87
C ALA A 71 -21.15 -3.62 -21.12
N LEU A 72 -19.87 -3.94 -21.33
CA LEU A 72 -19.14 -3.57 -22.56
C LEU A 72 -19.75 -4.21 -23.81
N LYS A 73 -20.23 -5.45 -23.73
CA LYS A 73 -20.92 -6.10 -24.86
C LYS A 73 -22.31 -5.52 -25.12
N ALA A 74 -22.99 -5.06 -24.08
CA ALA A 74 -24.32 -4.49 -24.16
C ALA A 74 -24.34 -3.02 -24.59
N ALA A 75 -23.24 -2.28 -24.35
CA ALA A 75 -23.06 -0.90 -24.76
C ALA A 75 -23.16 -0.75 -26.29
N LYS A 76 -23.98 0.20 -26.72
CA LYS A 76 -24.23 0.47 -28.15
C LYS A 76 -23.85 1.89 -28.55
N THR A 77 -23.69 2.78 -27.57
CA THR A 77 -23.29 4.17 -27.80
C THR A 77 -21.90 4.45 -27.23
N PRO A 78 -21.12 5.37 -27.81
CA PRO A 78 -19.79 5.71 -27.31
C PRO A 78 -19.84 6.24 -25.86
N GLU A 79 -20.91 6.91 -25.47
CA GLU A 79 -21.11 7.38 -24.10
C GLU A 79 -21.27 6.21 -23.11
N GLU A 80 -21.98 5.14 -23.51
CA GLU A 80 -22.12 3.92 -22.69
C GLU A 80 -20.79 3.19 -22.56
N PHE A 81 -19.97 3.13 -23.63
CA PHE A 81 -18.62 2.57 -23.55
C PHE A 81 -17.74 3.36 -22.59
N GLN A 82 -17.78 4.70 -22.67
CA GLN A 82 -17.00 5.55 -21.77
C GLN A 82 -17.44 5.37 -20.32
N ALA A 83 -18.75 5.30 -20.06
CA ALA A 83 -19.27 5.08 -18.71
C ALA A 83 -18.82 3.73 -18.12
N VAL A 84 -18.68 2.68 -18.94
CA VAL A 84 -18.14 1.39 -18.48
C VAL A 84 -16.63 1.46 -18.29
N ALA A 85 -15.90 2.19 -19.13
CA ALA A 85 -14.47 2.43 -18.97
C ALA A 85 -14.16 3.22 -17.68
N ASP A 86 -14.93 4.26 -17.38
CA ASP A 86 -14.78 5.07 -16.16
C ASP A 86 -15.02 4.21 -14.92
N ARG A 87 -16.06 3.37 -14.92
CA ARG A 87 -16.30 2.40 -13.83
C ARG A 87 -15.18 1.39 -13.69
N ALA A 88 -14.54 0.96 -14.78
CA ALA A 88 -13.40 0.07 -14.72
C ALA A 88 -12.17 0.77 -14.12
N ALA A 89 -11.91 2.02 -14.50
CA ALA A 89 -10.84 2.84 -13.94
C ALA A 89 -11.04 3.10 -12.43
N GLU A 90 -12.27 3.37 -11.99
CA GLU A 90 -12.62 3.49 -10.57
C GLU A 90 -12.31 2.19 -9.80
N LEU A 91 -12.68 1.03 -10.35
CA LEU A 91 -12.38 -0.27 -9.74
C LEU A 91 -10.87 -0.55 -9.64
N GLU A 92 -10.09 -0.14 -10.64
CA GLU A 92 -8.63 -0.25 -10.63
C GLU A 92 -8.01 0.64 -9.54
N MET A 93 -8.51 1.87 -9.39
CA MET A 93 -8.10 2.77 -8.32
C MET A 93 -8.42 2.19 -6.93
N ASP A 94 -9.61 1.63 -6.74
CA ASP A 94 -9.99 1.03 -5.46
C ASP A 94 -9.11 -0.16 -5.11
N LEU A 95 -8.81 -1.03 -6.08
CA LEU A 95 -7.87 -2.14 -5.90
C LEU A 95 -6.45 -1.65 -5.57
N HIS A 96 -6.01 -0.54 -6.17
CA HIS A 96 -4.73 0.05 -5.86
C HIS A 96 -4.68 0.57 -4.42
N ARG A 97 -5.74 1.27 -3.97
CA ARG A 97 -5.87 1.72 -2.57
C ARG A 97 -5.87 0.57 -1.58
N GLU A 98 -6.60 -0.52 -1.87
CA GLU A 98 -6.60 -1.73 -1.03
C GLU A 98 -5.21 -2.35 -0.93
N ARG A 99 -4.46 -2.41 -2.03
CA ARG A 99 -3.06 -2.90 -2.03
C ARG A 99 -2.16 -2.02 -1.18
N LEU A 100 -2.29 -0.70 -1.28
CA LEU A 100 -1.54 0.24 -0.44
C LEU A 100 -1.90 0.08 1.04
N ALA A 101 -3.18 -0.06 1.37
CA ALA A 101 -3.61 -0.29 2.74
C ALA A 101 -2.93 -1.53 3.34
N ARG A 102 -2.93 -2.65 2.61
CA ARG A 102 -2.25 -3.88 3.05
C ARG A 102 -0.73 -3.73 3.12
N LYS A 103 -0.11 -3.04 2.16
CA LYS A 103 1.33 -2.76 2.14
C LYS A 103 1.78 -2.02 3.40
N TYR A 104 0.95 -1.10 3.89
CA TYR A 104 1.22 -0.28 5.07
C TYR A 104 0.50 -0.77 6.32
N SER A 105 0.05 -2.02 6.37
CA SER A 105 -0.62 -2.65 7.53
C SER A 105 -1.80 -1.83 8.08
N LEU A 106 -2.54 -1.19 7.18
CA LEU A 106 -3.78 -0.48 7.46
C LEU A 106 -4.98 -1.42 7.29
N PRO A 107 -6.01 -1.30 8.15
CA PRO A 107 -7.28 -1.99 7.94
C PRO A 107 -7.90 -1.67 6.57
N ASP A 108 -8.48 -2.66 5.90
CA ASP A 108 -9.16 -2.49 4.58
C ASP A 108 -10.23 -1.37 4.63
N ALA A 109 -10.86 -1.14 5.79
CA ALA A 109 -11.82 -0.03 5.99
C ALA A 109 -11.21 1.37 5.79
N LEU A 110 -9.89 1.52 5.93
CA LEU A 110 -9.17 2.76 5.69
C LEU A 110 -8.68 2.90 4.24
N ALA A 111 -8.72 1.84 3.43
CA ALA A 111 -8.29 1.90 2.03
C ALA A 111 -9.05 2.98 1.25
N ALA A 112 -10.38 3.09 1.46
CA ALA A 112 -11.22 4.10 0.82
C ALA A 112 -10.87 5.55 1.21
N ARG A 113 -10.09 5.75 2.28
CA ARG A 113 -9.64 7.09 2.73
C ARG A 113 -8.33 7.52 2.10
N ILE A 114 -7.60 6.60 1.46
CA ILE A 114 -6.33 6.90 0.80
C ILE A 114 -6.61 7.84 -0.39
N SER A 115 -6.09 9.06 -0.29
CA SER A 115 -6.29 10.14 -1.25
C SER A 115 -5.03 10.39 -2.09
N GLY A 116 -5.20 10.92 -3.29
CA GLY A 116 -4.09 11.25 -4.19
C GLY A 116 -4.48 11.14 -5.65
N ALA A 117 -4.04 12.11 -6.46
CA ALA A 117 -4.25 12.10 -7.90
C ALA A 117 -3.41 11.02 -8.58
N ASP A 118 -2.16 10.89 -8.15
CA ASP A 118 -1.16 9.97 -8.71
C ASP A 118 -0.78 8.88 -7.70
N ASP A 119 -0.13 7.83 -8.18
CA ASP A 119 0.28 6.67 -7.37
C ASP A 119 1.20 7.10 -6.21
N ASP A 120 2.19 7.96 -6.47
CA ASP A 120 3.11 8.48 -5.46
C ASP A 120 2.40 9.28 -4.36
N ALA A 121 1.38 10.07 -4.75
CA ALA A 121 0.59 10.86 -3.80
C ALA A 121 -0.24 9.95 -2.89
N ARG A 122 -0.82 8.87 -3.44
CA ARG A 122 -1.59 7.88 -2.66
C ARG A 122 -0.70 7.07 -1.74
N GLU A 123 0.50 6.71 -2.19
CA GLU A 123 1.48 6.03 -1.35
C GLU A 123 1.91 6.91 -0.17
N THR A 124 2.16 8.19 -0.41
CA THR A 124 2.50 9.15 0.65
C THR A 124 1.37 9.30 1.67
N ASP A 125 0.12 9.40 1.20
CA ASP A 125 -1.04 9.48 2.09
C ASP A 125 -1.26 8.19 2.89
N ALA A 126 -1.11 7.02 2.25
CA ALA A 126 -1.19 5.74 2.93
C ALA A 126 -0.12 5.60 4.02
N LYS A 127 1.11 6.03 3.74
CA LYS A 127 2.19 6.05 4.73
C LYS A 127 1.87 6.98 5.90
N ALA A 128 1.38 8.19 5.63
CA ALA A 128 0.98 9.14 6.66
C ALA A 128 -0.16 8.59 7.55
N LEU A 129 -1.15 7.92 6.94
CA LEU A 129 -2.23 7.25 7.66
C LEU A 129 -1.71 6.12 8.54
N ALA A 130 -0.72 5.36 8.07
CA ALA A 130 -0.08 4.30 8.86
C ALA A 130 0.65 4.88 10.05
N GLU A 131 1.51 5.88 9.85
CA GLU A 131 2.21 6.57 10.92
C GLU A 131 1.24 7.06 12.02
N LEU A 132 0.11 7.68 11.63
CA LEU A 132 -0.93 8.12 12.58
C LEU A 132 -1.65 6.97 13.30
N PHE A 133 -1.88 5.86 12.60
CA PHE A 133 -2.58 4.70 13.17
C PHE A 133 -1.71 3.95 14.17
N HIS A 134 -0.44 3.73 13.83
CA HIS A 134 0.51 2.99 14.65
C HIS A 134 1.10 3.84 15.79
N SER A 135 1.29 5.15 15.61
CA SER A 135 1.82 6.05 16.66
C SER A 135 0.86 6.34 17.82
N ARG A 136 -0.42 5.98 17.70
CA ARG A 136 -1.43 6.23 18.75
C ARG A 136 -1.17 5.48 20.07
N GLY A 137 -0.18 4.58 20.10
CA GLY A 137 0.27 3.85 21.29
C GLY A 137 1.16 4.63 22.26
N ASP A 138 1.83 5.71 21.83
CA ASP A 138 2.99 6.23 22.58
C ASP A 138 2.71 7.43 23.50
N GLY A 139 1.48 7.95 23.55
CA GLY A 139 1.28 9.30 24.10
C GLY A 139 -0.12 9.65 24.61
N VAL A 140 -0.89 8.70 25.14
CA VAL A 140 -2.00 9.08 26.03
C VAL A 140 -1.40 9.19 27.43
N GLY A 141 -1.28 10.42 27.89
CA GLY A 141 -0.48 10.80 29.05
C GLY A 141 -0.69 9.93 30.28
N ARG A 142 0.31 9.93 31.18
CA ARG A 142 0.23 9.42 32.55
C ARG A 142 -0.92 10.09 33.31
N GLY A 143 -2.17 9.77 32.97
CA GLY A 143 -3.32 10.04 33.79
C GLY A 143 -3.13 9.22 35.05
N GLY A 144 -3.17 9.88 36.21
CA GLY A 144 -3.08 9.26 37.54
C GLY A 144 -4.27 8.38 37.89
N LEU A 145 -4.71 7.55 36.94
CA LEU A 145 -5.73 6.52 37.07
C LEU A 145 -5.07 5.14 36.98
N ASP A 146 -3.82 5.02 37.41
CA ASP A 146 -3.28 3.72 37.77
C ASP A 146 -3.98 3.28 39.07
N PRO A 147 -4.86 2.27 39.06
CA PRO A 147 -5.54 1.81 40.28
C PRO A 147 -4.57 1.18 41.30
N SER A 148 -3.31 0.93 40.90
CA SER A 148 -2.23 0.51 41.79
C SER A 148 -1.42 1.67 42.37
N ALA A 149 -1.59 2.88 41.84
CA ALA A 149 -1.00 4.08 42.44
C ALA A 149 -1.70 4.37 43.77
N MET A 150 -0.90 4.60 44.82
CA MET A 150 -1.44 4.97 46.14
C MET A 150 -2.30 6.21 46.01
N ALA A 151 -3.53 6.13 46.53
CA ALA A 151 -4.45 7.26 46.56
C ALA A 151 -3.77 8.47 47.21
N ALA A 152 -3.86 9.63 46.56
CA ALA A 152 -3.39 10.87 47.15
C ALA A 152 -4.15 11.12 48.48
N PRO A 153 -3.50 11.69 49.51
CA PRO A 153 -4.15 12.03 50.76
C PRO A 153 -5.37 12.92 50.50
N SER A 154 -6.51 12.58 51.11
CA SER A 154 -7.74 13.38 50.99
C SER A 154 -7.72 14.64 51.86
N ASP A 155 -6.76 14.75 52.79
CA ASP A 155 -6.53 15.94 53.60
C ASP A 155 -5.64 16.95 52.83
N PRO A 156 -6.12 18.17 52.56
CA PRO A 156 -5.33 19.20 51.88
C PRO A 156 -4.03 19.57 52.64
N GLY A 157 -3.97 19.40 53.96
CA GLY A 157 -2.77 19.67 54.76
C GLY A 157 -1.63 18.68 54.46
N GLU A 158 -1.96 17.39 54.37
CA GLU A 158 -1.00 16.33 54.06
C GLU A 158 -0.53 16.40 52.60
N LEU A 159 -1.43 16.74 51.69
CA LEU A 159 -1.09 17.00 50.29
C LEU A 159 -0.06 18.13 50.17
N ALA A 160 -0.26 19.24 50.88
CA ALA A 160 0.66 20.37 50.87
C ALA A 160 2.03 20.05 51.50
N ALA A 161 2.09 19.08 52.42
CA ALA A 161 3.33 18.62 53.04
C ALA A 161 4.13 17.64 52.14
N SER A 162 3.45 16.89 51.27
CA SER A 162 4.09 15.96 50.32
C SER A 162 4.81 16.64 49.15
N ILE A 163 4.57 17.94 48.92
CA ILE A 163 5.22 18.70 47.85
C ILE A 163 6.60 19.19 48.34
N PRO A 164 7.72 18.74 47.75
CA PRO A 164 9.05 19.14 48.19
C PRO A 164 9.26 20.64 48.00
N ARG A 165 9.37 21.38 49.10
CA ARG A 165 9.70 22.80 49.08
C ARG A 165 11.19 22.95 48.79
N ALA A 166 11.53 23.51 47.64
CA ALA A 166 12.89 23.95 47.35
C ALA A 166 13.30 24.97 48.42
N ARG A 167 14.28 24.61 49.26
CA ARG A 167 14.87 25.54 50.23
C ARG A 167 15.62 26.59 49.42
N ARG A 168 15.23 27.86 49.58
CA ARG A 168 15.95 29.02 49.08
C ARG A 168 17.03 29.42 50.07
#